data_AF-A0A316C0U3-F1
#
_entry.id   AF-A0A316C0U3-F1
#
_cell.length_a   1.000
_cell.length_b   1.000
_cell.length_c   1.000
_cell.angle_alpha   90.00
_cell.angle_beta   90.00
_cell.angle_gamma   90.00
#
_symmetry.space_group_name_H-M   'P 1'
#
loop_
_entity.id
_entity.type
_entity.pdbx_description
1 polymer ?
#
loop_
_entity_poly.entity_id
_entity_poly.type
_entity_poly.pdbx_seq_one_letter_code
_entity_poly.pdbx_strand_id
1 'polypeptide(L)'
;MKRLALRFVSGMALIGILFGLSSCDVSKNGTESSESEVSVTSSEVIETTTFSETEETTTAETTASSETEEETTAVSETTTEAATTPETTATETTAAETTKAKDLSPEWVRNLSQAKDPGTTQLLIVAATRMNKTTAKVSMHERDEDGDWIQVLSVDGYVGKNGMVKDSERKEGCGKTPIGVYYFTTAFGIADDPGCKIPYIKVTKDLYWSSDMREGMHYNEMVSINDYPDLDKKNSEHLIDYSKAYQYCLNISFNEECTPGRGSAIFLHCTGNNKYTAGCVAVPKDTMVKIMKRVDPFCVVVIDTKDNLGC
;
A
#
# COMPACT_ATOMS: atom_id res chain seq x y z
N MET A 1 0.95 -21.71 45.21
CA MET A 1 1.45 -22.59 44.12
C MET A 1 0.43 -23.66 43.82
N LYS A 2 -0.26 -23.58 42.67
CA LYS A 2 -0.94 -24.69 41.98
C LYS A 2 -1.25 -24.19 40.56
N ARG A 3 -0.61 -24.81 39.58
CA ARG A 3 -0.68 -24.53 38.14
C ARG A 3 -1.97 -25.15 37.58
N LEU A 4 -2.67 -24.44 36.69
CA LEU A 4 -3.76 -25.01 35.89
C LEU A 4 -3.32 -25.01 34.42
N ALA A 5 -3.27 -26.22 33.84
CA ALA A 5 -2.82 -26.50 32.50
C ALA A 5 -3.93 -26.27 31.48
N LEU A 6 -3.61 -25.58 30.39
CA LEU A 6 -4.47 -25.36 29.23
C LEU A 6 -4.26 -26.51 28.24
N ARG A 7 -5.32 -27.24 27.91
CA ARG A 7 -5.30 -28.33 26.91
C ARG A 7 -5.52 -27.74 25.52
N PHE A 8 -4.52 -27.90 24.65
CA PHE A 8 -4.60 -27.73 23.21
C PHE A 8 -5.38 -28.90 22.59
N VAL A 9 -6.30 -28.61 21.68
CA VAL A 9 -6.89 -29.59 20.76
C VAL A 9 -6.33 -29.31 19.37
N SER A 10 -5.52 -30.26 18.89
CA SER A 10 -4.98 -30.33 17.54
C SER A 10 -6.00 -31.01 16.62
N GLY A 11 -6.26 -30.42 15.46
CA GLY A 11 -7.08 -30.99 14.39
C GLY A 11 -6.43 -30.74 13.03
N MET A 12 -5.44 -31.56 12.70
CA MET A 12 -4.79 -31.62 11.38
C MET A 12 -5.57 -32.61 10.50
N ALA A 13 -6.12 -32.15 9.37
CA ALA A 13 -6.67 -33.01 8.33
C ALA A 13 -5.66 -33.10 7.18
N LEU A 14 -5.03 -34.28 7.04
CA LEU A 14 -4.26 -34.67 5.86
C LEU A 14 -5.23 -35.04 4.72
N ILE A 15 -5.10 -34.40 3.57
CA ILE A 15 -5.64 -34.89 2.30
C ILE A 15 -4.45 -35.43 1.50
N GLY A 16 -4.36 -36.76 1.41
CA GLY A 16 -3.40 -37.47 0.57
C GLY A 16 -3.85 -37.47 -0.88
N ILE A 17 -2.96 -37.06 -1.79
CA ILE A 17 -3.14 -37.23 -3.23
C ILE A 17 -2.29 -38.43 -3.67
N LEU A 18 -2.98 -39.46 -4.15
CA LEU A 18 -2.44 -40.65 -4.80
C LEU A 18 -1.78 -40.25 -6.14
N PHE A 19 -0.50 -40.56 -6.31
CA PHE A 19 0.14 -40.63 -7.62
C PHE A 19 -0.16 -41.99 -8.27
N GLY A 20 -0.97 -41.98 -9.33
CA GLY A 20 -1.16 -43.11 -10.23
C GLY A 20 -0.08 -43.11 -11.32
N LEU A 21 0.79 -44.11 -11.31
CA LEU A 21 1.65 -44.48 -12.42
C LEU A 21 0.78 -45.16 -13.50
N SER A 22 0.82 -44.66 -14.73
CA SER A 22 0.38 -45.41 -15.90
C SER A 22 1.44 -45.28 -16.99
N SER A 23 2.20 -46.36 -17.17
CA SER A 23 3.01 -46.62 -18.35
C SER A 23 2.09 -46.89 -19.54
N CYS A 24 2.41 -46.31 -20.69
CA CYS A 24 2.07 -46.89 -21.99
C CYS A 24 3.26 -46.66 -22.94
N ASP A 25 3.81 -47.78 -23.37
CA ASP A 25 4.79 -47.98 -24.42
C ASP A 25 4.15 -47.75 -25.81
N VAL A 26 4.93 -47.32 -26.80
CA VAL A 26 4.93 -47.81 -28.20
C VAL A 26 5.78 -46.91 -29.12
N SER A 27 6.94 -47.48 -29.48
CA SER A 27 7.49 -47.73 -30.83
C SER A 27 7.98 -46.59 -31.77
N LYS A 28 9.33 -46.57 -31.91
CA LYS A 28 10.20 -46.62 -33.11
C LYS A 28 9.95 -45.74 -34.35
N ASN A 29 10.96 -44.92 -34.67
CA ASN A 29 11.79 -44.98 -35.91
C ASN A 29 13.02 -44.07 -35.73
N GLY A 30 14.26 -44.56 -35.91
CA GLY A 30 15.17 -44.27 -37.04
C GLY A 30 15.79 -42.86 -36.93
N THR A 31 17.10 -42.58 -36.94
CA THR A 31 18.25 -43.14 -37.67
C THR A 31 19.55 -42.55 -37.06
N GLU A 32 20.69 -43.12 -37.45
CA GLU A 32 22.07 -43.03 -36.95
C GLU A 32 22.78 -41.66 -36.81
N SER A 33 23.89 -41.73 -36.03
CA SER A 33 25.14 -40.93 -36.08
C SER A 33 25.07 -39.53 -35.46
N SER A 34 26.06 -38.99 -34.74
CA SER A 34 27.46 -39.33 -34.51
C SER A 34 27.92 -38.63 -33.22
N GLU A 35 28.94 -39.18 -32.58
CA GLU A 35 29.66 -38.58 -31.45
C GLU A 35 30.36 -37.28 -31.87
N SER A 36 30.31 -36.26 -31.01
CA SER A 36 31.47 -35.40 -30.76
C SER A 36 31.29 -34.65 -29.44
N GLU A 37 32.20 -34.94 -28.51
CA GLU A 37 32.49 -34.11 -27.35
C GLU A 37 33.07 -32.78 -27.82
N VAL A 38 32.55 -31.66 -27.30
CA VAL A 38 33.37 -30.45 -27.12
C VAL A 38 32.95 -29.76 -25.82
N SER A 39 33.84 -29.84 -24.84
CA SER A 39 33.91 -28.99 -23.68
C SER A 39 34.26 -27.56 -24.07
N VAL A 40 33.48 -26.57 -23.67
CA VAL A 40 33.95 -25.19 -23.55
C VAL A 40 33.45 -24.59 -22.24
N THR A 41 34.40 -24.38 -21.35
CA THR A 41 34.32 -23.50 -20.18
C THR A 41 34.22 -22.05 -20.65
N SER A 42 33.28 -21.28 -20.12
CA SER A 42 33.43 -19.82 -20.00
C SER A 42 32.65 -19.33 -18.79
N SER A 43 33.41 -19.05 -17.74
CA SER A 43 33.02 -18.17 -16.65
C SER A 43 33.02 -16.74 -17.18
N GLU A 44 31.91 -16.01 -17.02
CA GLU A 44 31.93 -14.57 -17.20
C GLU A 44 31.35 -13.91 -15.94
N VAL A 45 32.22 -13.12 -15.32
CA VAL A 45 32.04 -12.35 -14.10
C VAL A 45 31.24 -11.12 -14.47
N ILE A 46 30.02 -10.98 -13.96
CA ILE A 46 29.27 -9.73 -14.07
C ILE A 46 29.66 -8.87 -12.87
N GLU A 47 30.57 -7.93 -13.12
CA GLU A 47 30.86 -6.82 -12.21
C GLU A 47 29.57 -6.02 -11.96
N THR A 48 29.07 -6.10 -10.73
CA THR A 48 27.94 -5.27 -10.29
C THR A 48 28.51 -3.95 -9.81
N THR A 49 28.38 -2.91 -10.64
CA THR A 49 28.77 -1.55 -10.27
C THR A 49 27.79 -1.02 -9.23
N THR A 50 28.19 -1.06 -7.96
CA THR A 50 27.51 -0.40 -6.84
C THR A 50 27.78 1.09 -6.89
N PHE A 51 26.73 1.91 -7.01
CA PHE A 51 26.82 3.35 -6.78
C PHE A 51 26.21 3.64 -5.41
N SER A 52 27.06 4.02 -4.44
CA SER A 52 26.62 4.57 -3.15
C SER A 52 26.59 6.09 -3.25
N GLU A 53 25.42 6.66 -3.12
CA GLU A 53 25.26 8.11 -2.97
C GLU A 53 25.58 8.46 -1.52
N THR A 54 26.70 9.15 -1.32
CA THR A 54 27.11 9.72 -0.03
C THR A 54 26.77 11.20 -0.08
N GLU A 55 25.84 11.64 0.77
CA GLU A 55 25.59 13.07 0.97
C GLU A 55 26.68 13.64 1.89
N GLU A 56 27.50 14.51 1.31
CA GLU A 56 28.54 15.27 1.99
C GLU A 56 27.90 16.42 2.77
N THR A 57 28.17 16.45 4.07
CA THR A 57 27.73 17.48 5.00
C THR A 57 28.77 18.60 5.02
N THR A 58 28.40 19.81 4.58
CA THR A 58 29.25 21.00 4.75
C THR A 58 28.71 21.85 5.90
N THR A 59 29.56 22.04 6.90
CA THR A 59 29.35 22.92 8.05
C THR A 59 30.24 24.16 7.90
N ALA A 60 29.90 25.21 8.66
CA ALA A 60 30.61 26.49 8.87
C ALA A 60 30.15 27.64 7.95
N GLU A 61 29.94 28.89 8.42
CA GLU A 61 30.07 29.47 9.75
C GLU A 61 29.35 30.82 9.80
N THR A 62 29.04 31.21 11.04
CA THR A 62 28.46 32.45 11.54
C THR A 62 29.10 33.76 11.04
N THR A 63 28.29 34.79 10.84
CA THR A 63 28.64 36.17 11.20
C THR A 63 27.39 36.94 11.63
N ALA A 64 27.51 37.61 12.77
CA ALA A 64 26.47 38.39 13.42
C ALA A 64 26.56 39.87 13.04
N SER A 65 25.42 40.57 13.02
CA SER A 65 25.30 41.92 13.56
C SER A 65 23.86 42.26 13.90
N SER A 66 23.75 42.92 15.04
CA SER A 66 22.57 43.46 15.72
C SER A 66 21.92 44.61 14.95
N GLU A 67 20.63 44.85 15.22
CA GLU A 67 20.18 46.12 15.82
C GLU A 67 18.74 46.00 16.33
N THR A 68 18.53 46.70 17.45
CA THR A 68 17.36 46.86 18.33
C THR A 68 16.34 47.87 17.81
N GLU A 69 15.07 47.73 18.24
CA GLU A 69 14.12 48.79 18.69
C GLU A 69 12.73 48.11 18.83
N GLU A 70 12.21 47.88 20.04
CA GLU A 70 11.51 48.78 20.99
C GLU A 70 9.97 48.76 20.81
N GLU A 71 9.35 48.86 21.97
CA GLU A 71 8.01 48.54 22.46
C GLU A 71 6.92 49.57 22.08
N THR A 72 5.63 49.20 22.08
CA THR A 72 4.52 49.87 22.84
C THR A 72 3.09 49.47 22.40
N THR A 73 2.39 48.79 23.33
CA THR A 73 1.05 49.02 23.94
C THR A 73 -0.22 49.49 23.17
N ALA A 74 -1.34 48.86 23.61
CA ALA A 74 -2.72 49.36 23.86
C ALA A 74 -3.73 49.38 22.69
N VAL A 75 -5.07 49.28 22.82
CA VAL A 75 -6.12 48.66 23.69
C VAL A 75 -7.45 49.32 23.24
N SER A 76 -8.58 48.58 23.21
CA SER A 76 -10.01 49.03 23.22
C SER A 76 -10.52 49.93 22.05
N GLU A 77 -11.80 50.06 21.68
CA GLU A 77 -13.12 49.57 22.13
C GLU A 77 -14.18 49.86 21.03
N THR A 78 -15.17 48.98 20.92
CA THR A 78 -16.65 49.18 20.92
C THR A 78 -17.35 50.41 20.30
N THR A 79 -18.35 50.18 19.43
CA THR A 79 -19.75 50.73 19.47
C THR A 79 -20.61 49.93 18.46
N THR A 80 -21.65 49.14 18.78
CA THR A 80 -23.05 49.44 19.20
C THR A 80 -23.73 50.46 18.28
N GLU A 81 -24.75 50.09 17.48
CA GLU A 81 -26.21 50.24 17.69
C GLU A 81 -26.86 49.94 16.30
N ALA A 82 -28.12 49.57 16.08
CA ALA A 82 -29.33 49.46 16.87
C ALA A 82 -30.32 48.54 16.11
N ALA A 83 -31.25 47.98 16.86
CA ALA A 83 -32.36 47.16 16.40
C ALA A 83 -33.43 47.96 15.63
N THR A 84 -34.15 47.32 14.71
CA THR A 84 -35.61 47.50 14.53
C THR A 84 -36.21 46.27 13.84
N THR A 85 -37.17 45.62 14.51
CA THR A 85 -38.24 44.76 13.96
C THR A 85 -39.54 45.56 14.16
N PRO A 86 -40.55 45.50 13.27
CA PRO A 86 -41.45 44.34 13.08
C PRO A 86 -41.69 44.09 11.56
N GLU A 87 -42.41 43.11 11.04
CA GLU A 87 -43.66 42.48 11.44
C GLU A 87 -43.91 41.25 10.53
N THR A 88 -44.68 40.32 11.09
CA THR A 88 -45.14 39.03 10.58
C THR A 88 -45.69 39.03 9.14
N THR A 89 -45.25 38.07 8.32
CA THR A 89 -46.11 37.45 7.29
C THR A 89 -45.73 35.97 7.22
N ALA A 90 -46.70 35.12 7.52
CA ALA A 90 -46.60 33.67 7.42
C ALA A 90 -46.48 33.29 5.94
N THR A 91 -45.42 32.56 5.60
CA THR A 91 -45.34 31.78 4.37
C THR A 91 -44.91 30.39 4.77
N GLU A 92 -45.81 29.44 4.59
CA GLU A 92 -45.54 28.00 4.67
C GLU A 92 -44.32 27.68 3.80
N THR A 93 -43.18 27.45 4.45
CA THR A 93 -42.02 26.85 3.81
C THR A 93 -42.08 25.38 4.14
N THR A 94 -42.64 24.61 3.19
CA THR A 94 -42.42 23.18 3.09
C THR A 94 -40.93 22.93 3.28
N ALA A 95 -40.57 22.29 4.39
CA ALA A 95 -39.22 21.80 4.62
C ALA A 95 -38.96 20.72 3.56
N ALA A 96 -38.45 21.15 2.42
CA ALA A 96 -37.73 20.26 1.53
C ALA A 96 -36.49 19.82 2.32
N GLU A 97 -36.59 18.64 2.93
CA GLU A 97 -35.41 17.85 3.28
C GLU A 97 -34.53 17.83 2.05
N THR A 98 -33.47 18.62 2.09
CA THR A 98 -32.44 18.59 1.08
C THR A 98 -31.66 17.32 1.35
N THR A 99 -32.19 16.18 0.88
CA THR A 99 -31.44 14.94 0.79
C THR A 99 -30.23 15.26 -0.08
N LYS A 100 -29.07 15.42 0.56
CA LYS A 100 -27.79 15.55 -0.12
C LYS A 100 -27.71 14.37 -1.09
N ALA A 101 -27.66 14.66 -2.40
CA ALA A 101 -27.60 13.62 -3.41
C ALA A 101 -26.45 12.67 -3.06
N LYS A 102 -26.78 11.38 -2.94
CA LYS A 102 -25.82 10.31 -2.65
C LYS A 102 -24.78 10.31 -3.78
N ASP A 103 -23.50 10.43 -3.45
CA ASP A 103 -22.42 10.36 -4.45
C ASP A 103 -22.26 8.90 -4.91
N LEU A 104 -23.18 8.46 -5.76
CA LEU A 104 -23.16 7.12 -6.33
C LEU A 104 -21.82 6.86 -7.04
N SER A 105 -21.30 5.66 -6.85
CA SER A 105 -20.10 5.21 -7.54
C SER A 105 -20.37 5.11 -9.04
N PRO A 106 -19.36 5.42 -9.88
CA PRO A 106 -19.48 5.26 -11.32
C PRO A 106 -19.96 3.87 -11.74
N GLU A 107 -20.65 3.78 -12.87
CA GLU A 107 -21.18 2.51 -13.37
C GLU A 107 -20.08 1.46 -13.58
N TRP A 108 -18.91 1.85 -14.08
CA TRP A 108 -17.77 0.95 -14.27
C TRP A 108 -17.32 0.31 -12.95
N VAL A 109 -17.36 1.03 -11.82
CA VAL A 109 -17.07 0.48 -10.48
C VAL A 109 -18.09 -0.59 -10.12
N ARG A 110 -19.38 -0.28 -10.30
CA ARG A 110 -20.49 -1.21 -10.00
C ARG A 110 -20.47 -2.46 -10.89
N ASN A 111 -19.83 -2.38 -12.06
CA ASN A 111 -19.70 -3.49 -13.00
C ASN A 111 -18.51 -4.42 -12.74
N LEU A 112 -17.58 -4.04 -11.86
CA LEU A 112 -16.46 -4.91 -11.44
C LEU A 112 -16.98 -6.21 -10.81
N SER A 113 -16.26 -7.32 -11.00
CA SER A 113 -16.65 -8.61 -10.41
C SER A 113 -16.65 -8.54 -8.88
N GLN A 114 -15.70 -7.83 -8.29
CA GLN A 114 -15.60 -7.61 -6.84
C GLN A 114 -16.79 -6.81 -6.30
N ALA A 115 -17.27 -5.83 -7.08
CA ALA A 115 -18.44 -5.02 -6.71
C ALA A 115 -19.76 -5.82 -6.75
N LYS A 116 -19.81 -6.91 -7.53
CA LYS A 116 -20.96 -7.82 -7.66
C LYS A 116 -20.96 -8.93 -6.61
N ASP A 117 -19.84 -9.15 -5.92
CA ASP A 117 -19.77 -10.11 -4.82
C ASP A 117 -20.61 -9.59 -3.64
N PRO A 118 -21.63 -10.34 -3.16
CA PRO A 118 -22.45 -9.92 -2.03
C PRO A 118 -21.64 -9.75 -0.73
N GLY A 119 -20.51 -10.45 -0.57
CA GLY A 119 -19.63 -10.36 0.60
C GLY A 119 -18.74 -9.11 0.62
N THR A 120 -18.58 -8.42 -0.52
CA THR A 120 -17.73 -7.23 -0.61
C THR A 120 -18.52 -5.97 -0.29
N THR A 121 -18.19 -5.32 0.82
CA THR A 121 -18.84 -4.07 1.27
C THR A 121 -17.97 -2.82 1.09
N GLN A 122 -16.67 -2.99 0.83
CA GLN A 122 -15.74 -1.88 0.65
C GLN A 122 -14.72 -2.19 -0.45
N LEU A 123 -14.49 -1.21 -1.33
CA LEU A 123 -13.49 -1.27 -2.39
C LEU A 123 -12.50 -0.11 -2.24
N LEU A 124 -11.21 -0.40 -2.42
CA LEU A 124 -10.21 0.60 -2.74
C LEU A 124 -9.64 0.31 -4.13
N ILE A 125 -9.82 1.23 -5.06
CA ILE A 125 -9.46 1.04 -6.47
C ILE A 125 -8.26 1.92 -6.80
N VAL A 126 -7.25 1.33 -7.41
CA VAL A 126 -6.08 2.01 -7.97
C VAL A 126 -6.13 1.83 -9.48
N ALA A 127 -6.57 2.88 -10.17
CA ALA A 127 -6.70 2.93 -11.62
C ALA A 127 -5.50 3.65 -12.24
N ALA A 128 -4.45 2.90 -12.55
CA ALA A 128 -3.24 3.41 -13.21
C ALA A 128 -3.57 3.95 -14.60
N THR A 129 -2.99 5.10 -14.95
CA THR A 129 -3.34 5.81 -16.19
C THR A 129 -3.08 4.94 -17.42
N ARG A 130 -1.94 4.23 -17.45
CA ARG A 130 -1.55 3.19 -18.43
C ARG A 130 -0.49 2.28 -17.82
N MET A 131 -0.22 1.14 -18.46
CA MET A 131 0.79 0.15 -18.03
C MET A 131 2.18 0.73 -17.73
N ASN A 132 2.63 1.76 -18.44
CA ASN A 132 3.98 2.32 -18.33
C ASN A 132 4.00 3.75 -17.76
N LYS A 133 2.96 4.13 -17.01
CA LYS A 133 2.84 5.46 -16.40
C LYS A 133 2.90 5.35 -14.88
N THR A 134 3.35 6.43 -14.25
CA THR A 134 3.53 6.51 -12.80
C THR A 134 2.32 7.13 -12.09
N THR A 135 1.30 7.57 -12.82
CA THR A 135 0.12 8.26 -12.28
C THR A 135 -1.09 7.34 -12.25
N ALA A 136 -1.89 7.44 -11.20
CA ALA A 136 -3.13 6.68 -11.03
C ALA A 136 -4.24 7.57 -10.44
N LYS A 137 -5.50 7.15 -10.61
CA LYS A 137 -6.59 7.58 -9.73
C LYS A 137 -6.75 6.55 -8.62
N VAL A 138 -6.80 7.01 -7.38
CA VAL A 138 -7.10 6.16 -6.22
C VAL A 138 -8.45 6.58 -5.66
N SER A 139 -9.40 5.65 -5.59
CA SER A 139 -10.74 5.90 -5.08
C SER A 139 -11.17 4.86 -4.08
N MET A 140 -12.05 5.25 -3.17
CA MET A 140 -12.62 4.38 -2.15
C MET A 140 -14.13 4.40 -2.28
N HIS A 141 -14.73 3.22 -2.21
CA HIS A 141 -16.15 3.01 -2.37
C HIS A 141 -16.68 2.13 -1.25
N GLU A 142 -17.84 2.47 -0.72
CA GLU A 142 -18.53 1.73 0.35
C GLU A 142 -19.92 1.35 -0.14
N ARG A 143 -20.33 0.11 0.09
CA ARG A 143 -21.70 -0.33 -0.13
C ARG A 143 -22.52 0.09 1.08
N ASP A 144 -23.63 0.76 0.83
CA ASP A 144 -24.51 1.22 1.90
C ASP A 144 -25.61 0.21 2.24
N GLU A 145 -26.51 0.58 3.14
CA GLU A 145 -27.57 -0.29 3.66
C GLU A 145 -28.56 -0.73 2.58
N ASP A 146 -28.79 0.11 1.56
CA ASP A 146 -29.65 -0.20 0.40
C ASP A 146 -28.95 -1.09 -0.65
N GLY A 147 -27.64 -1.33 -0.48
CA GLY A 147 -26.82 -2.10 -1.41
C GLY A 147 -26.21 -1.26 -2.54
N ASP A 148 -26.33 0.06 -2.51
CA ASP A 148 -25.71 0.93 -3.50
C ASP A 148 -24.24 1.18 -3.17
N TRP A 149 -23.40 1.23 -4.20
CA TRP A 149 -22.00 1.63 -4.07
C TRP A 149 -21.86 3.13 -4.03
N ILE A 150 -21.28 3.69 -2.98
CA ILE A 150 -21.06 5.13 -2.76
C ILE A 150 -19.58 5.47 -2.82
N GLN A 151 -19.22 6.47 -3.62
CA GLN A 151 -17.85 6.94 -3.70
C GLN A 151 -17.54 7.84 -2.51
N VAL A 152 -16.66 7.37 -1.64
CA VAL A 152 -16.25 8.08 -0.41
C VAL A 152 -15.21 9.15 -0.72
N LEU A 153 -14.27 8.83 -1.60
CA LEU A 153 -13.21 9.75 -2.05
C LEU A 153 -12.64 9.31 -3.40
N SER A 154 -12.02 10.25 -4.09
CA SER A 154 -11.21 10.00 -5.30
C SER A 154 -10.09 11.04 -5.37
N VAL A 155 -8.86 10.59 -5.55
CA VAL A 155 -7.66 11.44 -5.56
C VAL A 155 -6.69 11.00 -6.64
N ASP A 156 -5.82 11.91 -7.06
CA ASP A 156 -4.63 11.52 -7.82
C ASP A 156 -3.61 10.84 -6.91
N GLY A 157 -2.98 9.78 -7.43
CA GLY A 157 -1.95 9.03 -6.76
C GLY A 157 -0.82 8.63 -7.70
N TYR A 158 0.19 8.00 -7.13
CA TYR A 158 1.37 7.53 -7.85
C TYR A 158 1.58 6.03 -7.66
N VAL A 159 2.12 5.39 -8.70
CA VAL A 159 2.48 3.97 -8.75
C VAL A 159 3.97 3.82 -9.09
N GLY A 160 4.43 2.58 -9.27
CA GLY A 160 5.82 2.24 -9.52
C GLY A 160 6.47 3.07 -10.63
N LYS A 161 7.74 3.42 -10.45
CA LYS A 161 8.56 4.18 -11.40
C LYS A 161 8.64 3.55 -12.79
N ASN A 162 8.50 2.23 -12.86
CA ASN A 162 8.51 1.45 -14.10
C ASN A 162 7.08 1.03 -14.53
N GLY A 163 6.04 1.61 -13.92
CA GLY A 163 4.64 1.37 -14.21
C GLY A 163 4.07 0.15 -13.49
N MET A 164 3.26 -0.60 -14.22
CA MET A 164 2.48 -1.74 -13.74
C MET A 164 3.03 -3.06 -14.29
N VAL A 165 2.75 -4.16 -13.59
CA VAL A 165 3.08 -5.52 -14.02
C VAL A 165 1.99 -6.48 -13.58
N LYS A 166 1.75 -7.57 -14.31
CA LYS A 166 0.86 -8.64 -13.81
C LYS A 166 1.45 -9.25 -12.54
N ASP A 167 0.60 -9.60 -11.57
CA ASP A 167 1.02 -10.22 -10.30
C ASP A 167 2.01 -11.38 -10.49
N SER A 168 1.69 -12.30 -11.42
CA SER A 168 2.48 -13.49 -11.73
C SER A 168 3.86 -13.21 -12.32
N GLU A 169 4.07 -12.00 -12.85
CA GLU A 169 5.30 -11.58 -13.53
C GLU A 169 6.14 -10.63 -12.67
N ARG A 170 5.64 -10.19 -11.51
CA ARG A 170 6.37 -9.28 -10.62
C ARG A 170 7.59 -9.98 -10.02
N LYS A 171 8.70 -9.25 -9.97
CA LYS A 171 9.97 -9.67 -9.35
C LYS A 171 10.51 -8.57 -8.44
N GLU A 172 11.32 -8.96 -7.46
CA GLU A 172 11.99 -8.04 -6.55
C GLU A 172 12.81 -6.98 -7.31
N GLY A 173 12.80 -5.75 -6.81
CA GLY A 173 13.52 -4.63 -7.42
C GLY A 173 13.02 -4.16 -8.80
N CYS A 174 11.94 -4.73 -9.35
CA CYS A 174 11.50 -4.39 -10.71
C CYS A 174 10.93 -2.97 -10.85
N GLY A 175 10.61 -2.28 -9.75
CA GLY A 175 10.11 -0.91 -9.77
C GLY A 175 8.65 -0.77 -10.24
N LYS A 176 7.90 -1.88 -10.31
CA LYS A 176 6.54 -1.94 -10.85
C LYS A 176 5.51 -2.30 -9.78
N THR A 177 4.33 -1.68 -9.88
CA THR A 177 3.16 -1.99 -9.04
C THR A 177 2.43 -3.21 -9.61
N PRO A 178 2.09 -4.22 -8.79
CA PRO A 178 1.42 -5.42 -9.27
C PRO A 178 -0.07 -5.13 -9.56
N ILE A 179 -0.55 -5.66 -10.68
CA ILE A 179 -1.96 -5.68 -11.08
C ILE A 179 -2.60 -6.93 -10.47
N GLY A 180 -3.73 -6.74 -9.80
CA GLY A 180 -4.44 -7.83 -9.15
C GLY A 180 -5.52 -7.36 -8.19
N VAL A 181 -5.99 -8.31 -7.39
CA VAL A 181 -6.96 -8.11 -6.32
C VAL A 181 -6.28 -8.51 -5.02
N TYR A 182 -6.32 -7.60 -4.05
CA TYR A 182 -5.59 -7.70 -2.79
C TYR A 182 -6.48 -7.26 -1.62
N TYR A 183 -5.92 -7.31 -0.42
CA TYR A 183 -6.51 -6.82 0.82
C TYR A 183 -5.46 -6.06 1.62
N PHE A 184 -5.89 -5.40 2.69
CA PHE A 184 -4.98 -4.80 3.65
C PHE A 184 -4.78 -5.69 4.86
N THR A 185 -3.54 -6.09 5.14
CA THR A 185 -3.24 -7.02 6.24
C THR A 185 -2.71 -6.34 7.50
N THR A 186 -2.14 -5.15 7.39
CA THR A 186 -1.56 -4.43 8.54
C THR A 186 -1.57 -2.93 8.28
N ALA A 187 -1.98 -2.15 9.29
CA ALA A 187 -1.79 -0.70 9.32
C ALA A 187 -0.55 -0.36 10.13
N PHE A 188 0.28 0.57 9.66
CA PHE A 188 1.47 1.00 10.39
C PHE A 188 1.89 2.41 10.01
N GLY A 189 2.83 2.99 10.76
CA GLY A 189 3.46 4.23 10.35
C GLY A 189 4.29 4.91 11.44
N ILE A 190 5.02 5.94 11.02
CA ILE A 190 5.87 6.76 11.88
C ILE A 190 5.04 7.73 12.73
N ALA A 191 3.90 8.19 12.22
CA ALA A 191 2.98 9.04 12.98
C ALA A 191 2.19 8.21 14.02
N ASP A 192 1.42 8.85 14.88
CA ASP A 192 0.54 8.12 15.81
C ASP A 192 -0.70 7.62 15.08
N ASP A 193 -1.35 6.58 15.60
CA ASP A 193 -2.55 6.00 15.01
C ASP A 193 -3.61 7.09 14.78
N PRO A 194 -4.05 7.32 13.52
CA PRO A 194 -5.08 8.33 13.24
C PRO A 194 -6.48 7.88 13.67
N GLY A 195 -6.67 6.66 14.18
CA GLY A 195 -7.96 6.05 14.51
C GLY A 195 -8.32 4.93 13.53
N CYS A 196 -7.37 4.03 13.26
CA CYS A 196 -7.54 2.92 12.33
C CYS A 196 -8.53 1.88 12.88
N LYS A 197 -9.29 1.26 11.98
CA LYS A 197 -10.08 0.06 12.32
C LYS A 197 -9.23 -1.22 12.27
N ILE A 198 -8.24 -1.24 11.37
CA ILE A 198 -7.21 -2.29 11.30
C ILE A 198 -6.18 -2.02 12.42
N PRO A 199 -5.70 -3.05 13.14
CA PRO A 199 -4.65 -2.88 14.15
C PRO A 199 -3.44 -2.09 13.61
N TYR A 200 -3.02 -1.08 14.37
CA TYR A 200 -1.97 -0.15 13.98
C TYR A 200 -0.65 -0.44 14.69
N ILE A 201 0.43 -0.55 13.92
CA ILE A 201 1.79 -0.69 14.44
C ILE A 201 2.53 0.64 14.33
N LYS A 202 2.91 1.19 15.49
CA LYS A 202 3.79 2.36 15.55
C LYS A 202 5.21 1.96 15.14
N VAL A 203 5.72 2.59 14.08
CA VAL A 203 7.08 2.37 13.60
C VAL A 203 8.09 2.92 14.61
N THR A 204 9.06 2.08 14.97
CA THR A 204 10.23 2.45 15.78
C THR A 204 11.50 2.33 14.94
N LYS A 205 12.62 2.80 15.49
CA LYS A 205 13.96 2.67 14.89
C LYS A 205 14.48 1.23 14.78
N ASP A 206 13.74 0.26 15.32
CA ASP A 206 14.16 -1.13 15.32
C ASP A 206 13.36 -1.95 14.31
N LEU A 207 12.36 -1.36 13.63
CA LEU A 207 11.48 -2.08 12.70
C LEU A 207 11.95 -1.96 11.25
N TYR A 208 11.97 -3.12 10.59
CA TYR A 208 12.30 -3.29 9.19
C TYR A 208 11.18 -4.05 8.48
N TRP A 209 11.02 -3.83 7.18
CA TRP A 209 10.37 -4.80 6.30
C TRP A 209 11.47 -5.63 5.63
N SER A 210 11.50 -6.93 5.94
CA SER A 210 12.57 -7.80 5.45
C SER A 210 12.43 -8.04 3.95
N SER A 211 13.52 -7.82 3.22
CA SER A 211 13.69 -8.30 1.84
C SER A 211 14.84 -9.31 1.77
N ASP A 212 15.23 -9.85 2.91
CA ASP A 212 16.29 -10.84 3.04
C ASP A 212 15.77 -12.21 2.61
N MET A 213 16.31 -12.74 1.51
CA MET A 213 15.84 -13.98 0.89
C MET A 213 16.37 -15.24 1.59
N ARG A 214 17.24 -15.10 2.59
CA ARG A 214 17.79 -16.24 3.32
C ARG A 214 16.71 -16.88 4.19
N GLU A 215 16.76 -18.20 4.28
CA GLU A 215 15.84 -18.95 5.14
C GLU A 215 15.92 -18.47 6.60
N GLY A 216 14.77 -18.32 7.25
CA GLY A 216 14.67 -17.84 8.63
C GLY A 216 14.78 -16.32 8.82
N MET A 217 14.99 -15.54 7.75
CA MET A 217 15.04 -14.07 7.82
C MET A 217 13.71 -13.38 7.49
N HIS A 218 12.60 -14.14 7.46
CA HIS A 218 11.23 -13.60 7.37
C HIS A 218 10.99 -12.68 6.18
N TYR A 219 11.38 -13.14 4.99
CA TYR A 219 11.22 -12.39 3.75
C TYR A 219 9.78 -11.88 3.55
N ASN A 220 9.62 -10.61 3.17
CA ASN A 220 8.34 -9.93 2.99
C ASN A 220 7.47 -9.82 4.25
N GLU A 221 8.10 -9.83 5.43
CA GLU A 221 7.42 -9.60 6.71
C GLU A 221 8.02 -8.39 7.44
N MET A 222 7.22 -7.78 8.32
CA MET A 222 7.73 -6.79 9.26
C MET A 222 8.45 -7.49 10.41
N VAL A 223 9.69 -7.10 10.67
CA VAL A 223 10.55 -7.68 11.70
C VAL A 223 11.18 -6.62 12.59
N SER A 224 11.53 -6.98 13.82
CA SER A 224 12.42 -6.16 14.65
C SER A 224 13.86 -6.64 14.52
N ILE A 225 14.80 -5.70 14.38
CA ILE A 225 16.23 -6.02 14.34
C ILE A 225 16.76 -6.58 15.67
N ASN A 226 16.04 -6.37 16.77
CA ASN A 226 16.42 -6.95 18.06
C ASN A 226 16.19 -8.47 18.08
N ASP A 227 15.19 -8.95 17.33
CA ASP A 227 14.89 -10.39 17.20
C ASP A 227 15.72 -11.04 16.08
N TYR A 228 16.07 -10.27 15.04
CA TYR A 228 16.85 -10.72 13.88
C TYR A 228 18.11 -9.86 13.68
N PRO A 229 19.12 -9.95 14.58
CA PRO A 229 20.29 -9.07 14.52
C PRO A 229 21.15 -9.25 13.26
N ASP A 230 21.08 -10.43 12.64
CA ASP A 230 21.83 -10.79 11.44
C ASP A 230 21.09 -10.47 10.13
N LEU A 231 19.93 -9.80 10.19
CA LEU A 231 19.13 -9.40 9.03
C LEU A 231 19.99 -8.60 8.02
N ASP A 232 19.81 -8.88 6.72
CA ASP A 232 20.38 -8.06 5.66
C ASP A 232 19.67 -6.68 5.60
N LYS A 233 20.19 -5.74 6.39
CA LYS A 233 19.70 -4.36 6.46
C LYS A 233 19.88 -3.58 5.16
N LYS A 234 20.79 -4.01 4.28
CA LYS A 234 21.04 -3.29 3.02
C LYS A 234 19.91 -3.54 2.03
N ASN A 235 19.38 -4.75 2.02
CA ASN A 235 18.28 -5.12 1.13
C ASN A 235 16.91 -4.91 1.78
N SER A 236 16.81 -4.90 3.11
CA SER A 236 15.56 -4.69 3.84
C SER A 236 15.23 -3.20 4.03
N GLU A 237 13.94 -2.85 4.02
CA GLU A 237 13.53 -1.46 4.23
C GLU A 237 13.53 -1.10 5.72
N HIS A 238 14.39 -0.17 6.13
CA HIS A 238 14.34 0.40 7.48
C HIS A 238 13.20 1.42 7.56
N LEU A 239 12.09 1.04 8.19
CA LEU A 239 10.80 1.74 8.03
C LEU A 239 10.84 3.20 8.48
N ILE A 240 11.63 3.53 9.51
CA ILE A 240 11.72 4.89 10.07
C ILE A 240 12.42 5.88 9.11
N ASP A 241 13.25 5.39 8.19
CA ASP A 241 14.06 6.25 7.29
C ASP A 241 13.19 6.91 6.20
N TYR A 242 12.02 6.34 5.93
CA TYR A 242 11.04 6.86 4.97
C TYR A 242 10.14 7.93 5.58
N SER A 243 10.75 8.91 6.26
CA SER A 243 10.11 9.91 7.14
C SER A 243 8.89 10.63 6.56
N LYS A 244 8.82 10.82 5.24
CA LYS A 244 7.64 11.42 4.56
C LYS A 244 6.63 10.37 4.08
N ALA A 245 7.12 9.34 3.39
CA ALA A 245 6.27 8.35 2.75
C ALA A 245 5.55 7.47 3.78
N TYR A 246 6.26 7.03 4.83
CA TYR A 246 5.77 6.07 5.81
C TYR A 246 5.22 6.74 7.08
N GLN A 247 4.79 8.00 6.97
CA GLN A 247 3.96 8.62 8.00
C GLN A 247 2.74 7.73 8.32
N TYR A 248 2.14 7.16 7.27
CA TYR A 248 1.01 6.26 7.33
C TYR A 248 1.09 5.26 6.18
N CYS A 249 0.94 3.98 6.48
CA CYS A 249 1.01 2.87 5.55
C CYS A 249 -0.09 1.84 5.82
N LEU A 250 -0.54 1.19 4.74
CA LEU A 250 -1.32 -0.03 4.77
C LEU A 250 -0.61 -1.07 3.91
N ASN A 251 -0.34 -2.25 4.48
CA ASN A 251 0.27 -3.34 3.74
C ASN A 251 -0.73 -3.95 2.75
N ILE A 252 -0.37 -3.97 1.47
CA ILE A 252 -1.17 -4.62 0.43
C ILE A 252 -0.71 -6.08 0.39
N SER A 253 -1.67 -7.01 0.36
CA SER A 253 -1.47 -8.46 0.40
C SER A 253 -0.79 -9.08 -0.84
N PHE A 254 0.14 -8.35 -1.46
CA PHE A 254 1.00 -8.90 -2.51
C PHE A 254 2.03 -9.85 -1.89
N ASN A 255 2.16 -11.04 -2.49
CA ASN A 255 3.14 -12.06 -2.09
C ASN A 255 3.03 -12.49 -0.61
N GLU A 256 1.81 -12.79 -0.15
CA GLU A 256 1.53 -13.26 1.21
C GLU A 256 2.24 -14.57 1.57
N GLU A 257 2.42 -15.44 0.59
CA GLU A 257 3.21 -16.68 0.73
C GLU A 257 4.71 -16.41 0.95
N CYS A 258 5.12 -15.14 1.03
CA CYS A 258 6.48 -14.72 1.35
C CYS A 258 7.53 -15.39 0.45
N THR A 259 7.19 -15.60 -0.83
CA THR A 259 8.07 -16.32 -1.75
C THR A 259 9.27 -15.43 -2.12
N PRO A 260 10.51 -15.84 -1.79
CA PRO A 260 11.69 -15.02 -2.06
C PRO A 260 11.84 -14.65 -3.53
N GLY A 261 12.24 -13.41 -3.82
CA GLY A 261 12.48 -12.92 -5.18
C GLY A 261 11.24 -12.47 -5.96
N ARG A 262 10.01 -12.74 -5.49
CA ARG A 262 8.78 -12.20 -6.10
C ARG A 262 8.58 -10.70 -5.85
N GLY A 263 9.36 -10.13 -4.93
CA GLY A 263 9.19 -8.77 -4.44
C GLY A 263 8.61 -8.71 -3.04
N SER A 264 8.86 -7.61 -2.36
CA SER A 264 8.40 -7.33 -0.99
C SER A 264 7.89 -5.90 -0.86
N ALA A 265 7.42 -5.53 0.34
CA ALA A 265 7.11 -4.16 0.75
C ALA A 265 6.19 -3.37 -0.21
N ILE A 266 5.05 -3.97 -0.60
CA ILE A 266 4.05 -3.26 -1.41
C ILE A 266 2.99 -2.67 -0.51
N PHE A 267 3.04 -1.35 -0.37
CA PHE A 267 2.16 -0.61 0.53
C PHE A 267 1.28 0.40 -0.22
N LEU A 268 0.17 0.78 0.39
CA LEU A 268 -0.45 2.08 0.17
C LEU A 268 0.12 3.04 1.23
N HIS A 269 0.74 4.14 0.81
CA HIS A 269 1.40 5.08 1.73
C HIS A 269 1.25 6.56 1.34
N CYS A 270 1.79 7.47 2.15
CA CYS A 270 1.76 8.90 1.86
C CYS A 270 2.67 9.27 0.69
N THR A 271 2.31 10.28 -0.12
CA THR A 271 3.19 10.81 -1.15
C THR A 271 4.53 11.26 -0.57
N GLY A 272 5.62 10.69 -1.08
CA GLY A 272 6.99 11.05 -0.72
C GLY A 272 7.51 12.24 -1.53
N ASN A 273 8.83 12.28 -1.74
CA ASN A 273 9.48 13.37 -2.50
C ASN A 273 9.26 13.28 -4.02
N ASN A 274 8.96 12.08 -4.52
CA ASN A 274 8.92 11.79 -5.95
C ASN A 274 7.48 11.56 -6.44
N LYS A 275 7.23 11.85 -7.73
CA LYS A 275 5.97 11.58 -8.43
C LYS A 275 5.88 10.14 -8.99
N TYR A 276 6.39 9.19 -8.20
CA TYR A 276 6.41 7.75 -8.44
C TYR A 276 6.85 7.00 -7.16
N THR A 277 6.70 5.68 -7.14
CA THR A 277 7.16 4.78 -6.06
C THR A 277 8.14 3.72 -6.58
N ALA A 278 8.65 2.83 -5.72
CA ALA A 278 9.38 1.63 -6.13
C ALA A 278 8.46 0.42 -6.47
N GLY A 279 7.14 0.59 -6.37
CA GLY A 279 6.15 -0.48 -6.56
C GLY A 279 4.90 -0.28 -5.71
N CYS A 280 4.99 0.48 -4.62
CA CYS A 280 3.88 0.90 -3.80
C CYS A 280 2.85 1.79 -4.53
N VAL A 281 1.76 2.09 -3.86
CA VAL A 281 0.79 3.12 -4.25
C VAL A 281 0.92 4.29 -3.27
N ALA A 282 1.00 5.51 -3.79
CA ALA A 282 1.14 6.71 -2.96
C ALA A 282 -0.02 7.70 -3.16
N VAL A 283 -0.56 8.21 -2.06
CA VAL A 283 -1.64 9.22 -2.02
C VAL A 283 -1.30 10.36 -1.07
N PRO A 284 -1.92 11.55 -1.21
CA PRO A 284 -1.70 12.65 -0.28
C PRO A 284 -1.96 12.26 1.19
N LYS A 285 -1.15 12.78 2.12
CA LYS A 285 -1.20 12.41 3.55
C LYS A 285 -2.58 12.61 4.18
N ASP A 286 -3.28 13.69 3.84
CA ASP A 286 -4.63 13.97 4.34
C ASP A 286 -5.64 12.91 3.85
N THR A 287 -5.46 12.44 2.62
CA THR A 287 -6.26 11.37 2.03
C THR A 287 -5.93 10.03 2.66
N MET A 288 -4.64 9.75 2.92
CA MET A 288 -4.23 8.55 3.64
C MET A 288 -4.87 8.46 5.02
N VAL A 289 -4.91 9.56 5.78
CA VAL A 289 -5.61 9.63 7.08
C VAL A 289 -7.09 9.30 6.95
N LYS A 290 -7.77 9.82 5.92
CA LYS A 290 -9.19 9.53 5.65
C LYS A 290 -9.40 8.05 5.33
N ILE A 291 -8.53 7.46 4.51
CA ILE A 291 -8.57 6.03 4.16
C ILE A 291 -8.39 5.19 5.43
N MET A 292 -7.34 5.43 6.22
CA MET A 292 -7.04 4.62 7.40
C MET A 292 -8.15 4.61 8.45
N LYS A 293 -8.85 5.75 8.65
CA LYS A 293 -10.00 5.84 9.56
C LYS A 293 -11.22 5.06 9.10
N ARG A 294 -11.32 4.76 7.81
CA ARG A 294 -12.52 4.17 7.20
C ARG A 294 -12.33 2.71 6.81
N VAL A 295 -11.14 2.37 6.32
CA VAL A 295 -10.83 1.06 5.80
C VAL A 295 -11.01 0.01 6.90
N ASP A 296 -11.76 -1.03 6.58
CA ASP A 296 -11.93 -2.18 7.46
C ASP A 296 -11.08 -3.37 6.97
N PRO A 297 -10.91 -4.43 7.78
CA PRO A 297 -10.09 -5.59 7.42
C PRO A 297 -10.57 -6.38 6.18
N PHE A 298 -11.80 -6.15 5.71
CA PHE A 298 -12.40 -6.86 4.57
C PHE A 298 -12.43 -6.01 3.30
N CYS A 299 -11.83 -4.82 3.31
CA CYS A 299 -11.69 -3.99 2.13
C CYS A 299 -10.96 -4.73 1.02
N VAL A 300 -11.63 -4.86 -0.14
CA VAL A 300 -11.02 -5.40 -1.34
C VAL A 300 -10.27 -4.29 -2.08
N VAL A 301 -8.99 -4.52 -2.36
CA VAL A 301 -8.14 -3.61 -3.10
C VAL A 301 -8.04 -4.09 -4.55
N VAL A 302 -8.45 -3.28 -5.50
CA VAL A 302 -8.35 -3.59 -6.94
C VAL A 302 -7.31 -2.68 -7.57
N ILE A 303 -6.26 -3.27 -8.14
CA ILE A 303 -5.19 -2.52 -8.80
C ILE A 303 -5.13 -2.94 -10.26
N ASP A 304 -5.40 -2.02 -11.17
CA ASP A 304 -5.28 -2.26 -12.61
C ASP A 304 -5.12 -0.93 -13.38
N THR A 305 -5.03 -1.01 -14.70
CA THR A 305 -5.07 0.14 -15.59
C THR A 305 -6.49 0.61 -15.85
N LYS A 306 -6.63 1.91 -16.12
CA LYS A 306 -7.90 2.53 -16.53
C LYS A 306 -8.59 1.80 -17.68
N ASP A 307 -7.82 1.42 -18.70
CA ASP A 307 -8.31 0.70 -19.87
C ASP A 307 -8.96 -0.65 -19.49
N ASN A 308 -8.35 -1.39 -18.55
CA ASN A 308 -8.86 -2.68 -18.08
C ASN A 308 -10.05 -2.53 -17.12
N LEU A 309 -10.11 -1.43 -16.35
CA LEU A 309 -11.22 -1.13 -15.44
C LEU A 309 -12.43 -0.53 -16.16
N GLY A 310 -12.26 -0.05 -17.40
CA GLY A 310 -13.30 0.57 -18.20
C GLY A 310 -13.62 2.02 -17.82
N CYS A 311 -12.61 2.82 -17.47
CA CYS A 311 -12.77 4.20 -16.98
C CYS A 311 -11.83 5.24 -17.62
#